data_AF-A0A963EGF9-F1
#
_entry.id   AF-A0A963EGF9-F1
#
_cell.length_a   1.000
_cell.length_b   1.000
_cell.length_c   1.000
_cell.angle_alpha   90.00
_cell.angle_beta   90.00
_cell.angle_gamma   90.00
#
_symmetry.space_group_name_H-M   'P 1'
#
loop_
_entity.id
_entity.type
_entity.pdbx_description
1 polymer ?
#
loop_
_entity_poly.entity_id
_entity_poly.type
_entity_poly.pdbx_seq_one_letter_code
_entity_poly.pdbx_strand_id
1 'polypeptide(L)'
;METLRNVNRTCRIGCGAGFSSDRLEPAVDLAARGRLDALVLECLAERTLAAGHRIRRNDPSAGYNSWLERRMRALLPVCRENGTRLVTNMGAANPAAAVERTLAIARELGLGGLRIACVQGDDVSATLDARTELWEGGVLGD
;
A
#
# COMPACT_ATOMS: atom_id res chain seq x y z
N MET A 1 1.40 -28.65 8.68
CA MET A 1 1.02 -29.36 7.45
C MET A 1 0.36 -28.33 6.54
N GLU A 2 1.19 -27.60 5.80
CA GLU A 2 0.78 -26.43 5.01
C GLU A 2 0.31 -26.92 3.65
N THR A 3 -0.99 -26.89 3.43
CA THR A 3 -1.60 -27.34 2.18
C THR A 3 -1.15 -26.40 1.07
N LEU A 4 -0.34 -26.93 0.15
CA LEU A 4 0.01 -26.30 -1.12
C LEU A 4 -1.27 -25.72 -1.75
N ARG A 5 -1.37 -24.39 -1.82
CA ARG A 5 -2.51 -23.71 -2.44
C ARG A 5 -2.59 -24.17 -3.88
N ASN A 6 -3.72 -24.77 -4.22
CA ASN A 6 -4.02 -25.30 -5.53
C ASN A 6 -3.88 -24.18 -6.58
N VAL A 7 -2.87 -24.29 -7.46
CA VAL A 7 -2.52 -23.25 -8.46
C VAL A 7 -3.59 -23.13 -9.56
N ASN A 8 -4.55 -24.07 -9.61
CA ASN A 8 -5.72 -24.07 -10.48
C ASN A 8 -6.94 -23.31 -9.94
N ARG A 9 -6.80 -22.51 -8.87
CA ARG A 9 -7.93 -21.75 -8.32
C ARG A 9 -8.08 -20.40 -9.03
N THR A 10 -9.24 -20.17 -9.64
CA THR A 10 -9.63 -18.85 -10.17
C THR A 10 -9.53 -17.79 -9.07
N CYS A 11 -8.82 -16.69 -9.36
CA CYS A 11 -8.65 -15.56 -8.45
C CYS A 11 -9.44 -14.35 -8.98
N ARG A 12 -10.30 -13.76 -8.13
CA ARG A 12 -11.06 -12.54 -8.44
C ARG A 12 -10.37 -11.34 -7.82
N ILE A 13 -9.84 -10.47 -8.67
CA ILE A 13 -9.13 -9.25 -8.25
C ILE A 13 -9.96 -8.04 -8.70
N GLY A 14 -10.23 -7.13 -7.77
CA GLY A 14 -10.85 -5.84 -8.06
C GLY A 14 -9.85 -4.70 -7.93
N CYS A 15 -10.09 -3.61 -8.66
CA CYS A 15 -9.36 -2.36 -8.53
C CYS A 15 -10.26 -1.32 -7.85
N GLY A 16 -9.89 -0.88 -6.64
CA GLY A 16 -10.61 0.10 -5.84
C GLY A 16 -10.04 1.52 -5.90
N ALA A 17 -8.90 1.72 -6.56
CA ALA A 17 -8.34 3.04 -6.85
C ALA A 17 -7.31 2.92 -7.98
N GLY A 18 -7.32 3.89 -8.90
CA GLY A 18 -6.26 4.07 -9.90
C GLY A 18 -5.30 5.23 -9.62
N PHE A 19 -5.58 6.03 -8.58
CA PHE A 19 -4.74 7.13 -8.13
C PHE A 19 -5.06 7.51 -6.68
N SER A 20 -4.20 8.31 -6.03
CA SER A 20 -4.29 8.63 -4.60
C SER A 20 -5.64 9.21 -4.16
N SER A 21 -6.19 10.14 -4.95
CA SER A 21 -7.44 10.86 -4.67
C SER A 21 -8.68 10.26 -5.34
N ASP A 22 -8.61 9.01 -5.81
CA ASP A 22 -9.77 8.32 -6.39
C ASP A 22 -10.93 8.21 -5.38
N ARG A 23 -12.15 8.08 -5.88
CA ARG A 23 -13.37 7.94 -5.08
C ARG A 23 -13.26 6.70 -4.18
N LEU A 24 -13.76 6.81 -2.95
CA LEU A 24 -13.64 5.73 -1.96
C LEU A 24 -14.88 4.84 -1.95
N GLU A 25 -16.05 5.43 -2.15
CA GLU A 25 -17.36 4.79 -2.11
C GLU A 25 -17.45 3.62 -3.11
N PRO A 26 -17.01 3.74 -4.38
CA PRO A 26 -17.01 2.61 -5.30
C PRO A 26 -16.11 1.46 -4.86
N ALA A 27 -15.00 1.75 -4.16
CA ALA A 27 -14.09 0.74 -3.62
C ALA A 27 -14.76 -0.06 -2.49
N VAL A 28 -15.54 0.63 -1.64
CA VAL A 28 -16.32 0.02 -0.57
C VAL A 28 -17.43 -0.86 -1.14
N ASP A 29 -18.16 -0.38 -2.14
CA ASP A 29 -19.20 -1.17 -2.83
C ASP A 29 -18.61 -2.42 -3.49
N LEU A 30 -17.45 -2.27 -4.13
CA LEU A 30 -16.75 -3.39 -4.76
C LEU A 30 -16.26 -4.40 -3.72
N ALA A 31 -15.75 -3.94 -2.56
CA ALA A 31 -15.37 -4.80 -1.45
C ALA A 31 -16.56 -5.58 -0.86
N ALA A 32 -17.73 -4.93 -0.76
CA ALA A 32 -18.93 -5.50 -0.19
C ALA A 32 -19.64 -6.50 -1.12
N ARG A 33 -19.66 -6.23 -2.43
CA ARG A 33 -20.54 -6.94 -3.39
C ARG A 33 -19.78 -7.72 -4.46
N GLY A 34 -18.49 -7.43 -4.65
CA GLY A 34 -17.68 -7.96 -5.76
C GLY A 34 -17.28 -9.42 -5.63
N ARG A 35 -17.43 -10.04 -4.44
CA ARG A 35 -16.96 -11.41 -4.13
C ARG A 35 -15.51 -11.60 -4.56
N LEU A 36 -14.64 -10.74 -4.04
CA LEU A 36 -13.23 -10.65 -4.42
C LEU A 36 -12.34 -11.50 -3.51
N ASP A 37 -11.29 -12.07 -4.09
CA ASP A 37 -10.17 -12.61 -3.33
C ASP A 37 -9.20 -11.50 -2.92
N ALA A 38 -9.05 -10.47 -3.77
CA ALA A 38 -8.23 -9.31 -3.49
C ALA A 38 -8.84 -8.01 -4.04
N LEU A 39 -8.68 -6.93 -3.29
CA LEU A 39 -8.95 -5.55 -3.71
C LEU A 39 -7.62 -4.79 -3.74
N VAL A 40 -7.28 -4.24 -4.91
CA VAL A 40 -6.07 -3.47 -5.12
C VAL A 40 -6.38 -1.98 -5.08
N LEU A 41 -5.58 -1.22 -4.36
CA LEU A 41 -5.58 0.24 -4.39
C LEU A 41 -4.26 0.71 -4.97
N GLU A 42 -4.28 1.13 -6.23
CA GLU A 42 -3.16 1.81 -6.87
C GLU A 42 -3.26 3.30 -6.53
N CYS A 43 -2.25 3.83 -5.84
CA CYS A 43 -2.29 5.16 -5.23
C CYS A 43 -0.97 5.93 -5.38
N LEU A 44 0.00 5.42 -6.15
CA LEU A 44 1.27 6.11 -6.37
C LEU A 44 1.53 6.41 -7.85
N ALA A 45 2.17 7.56 -8.03
CA ALA A 45 2.93 7.93 -9.20
C ALA A 45 4.25 8.57 -8.75
N GLU A 46 5.12 8.90 -9.69
CA GLU A 46 6.43 9.50 -9.45
C GLU A 46 6.36 10.71 -8.50
N ARG A 47 5.48 11.68 -8.79
CA ARG A 47 5.30 12.88 -7.95
C ARG A 47 4.91 12.55 -6.50
N THR A 48 4.06 11.55 -6.30
CA THR A 48 3.62 11.18 -4.95
C THR A 48 4.72 10.46 -4.17
N LEU A 49 5.55 9.67 -4.85
CA LEU A 49 6.69 9.00 -4.23
C LEU A 49 7.74 10.03 -3.79
N ALA A 50 8.09 10.98 -4.66
CA ALA A 50 8.99 12.08 -4.34
C ALA A 50 8.50 12.92 -3.14
N ALA A 51 7.19 13.21 -3.09
CA ALA A 51 6.58 13.88 -1.95
C ALA A 51 6.71 13.05 -0.66
N GLY A 52 6.47 11.73 -0.73
CA GLY A 52 6.66 10.80 0.39
C GLY A 52 8.10 10.79 0.92
N HIS A 53 9.09 10.74 0.04
CA HIS A 53 10.52 10.80 0.45
C HIS A 53 10.88 12.13 1.10
N ARG A 54 10.36 13.26 0.59
CA ARG A 54 10.56 14.57 1.22
C ARG A 54 9.96 14.63 2.62
N ILE A 55 8.75 14.09 2.80
CA ILE A 55 8.10 14.02 4.12
C ILE A 55 8.91 13.13 5.07
N ARG A 56 9.30 11.92 4.64
CA ARG A 56 10.11 10.98 5.43
C ARG A 56 11.46 11.58 5.87
N ARG A 57 12.07 12.42 5.02
CA ARG A 57 13.34 13.10 5.33
C ARG A 57 13.21 14.07 6.51
N ASN A 58 12.05 14.72 6.64
CA ASN A 58 11.78 15.65 7.74
C ASN A 58 11.25 14.94 8.99
N ASP A 59 10.49 13.85 8.82
CA ASP A 59 9.96 13.02 9.90
C ASP A 59 10.09 11.53 9.52
N PRO A 60 11.02 10.78 10.15
CA PRO A 60 11.24 9.36 9.88
C PRO A 60 10.02 8.46 10.14
N SER A 61 9.03 8.91 10.91
CA SER A 61 7.79 8.16 11.17
C SER A 61 6.70 8.38 10.11
N ALA A 62 6.90 9.36 9.23
CA ALA A 62 5.97 9.72 8.16
C ALA A 62 6.46 9.23 6.79
N GLY A 63 5.79 9.68 5.72
CA GLY A 63 6.18 9.37 4.32
C GLY A 63 5.39 8.27 3.64
N TYR A 64 4.40 7.67 4.33
CA TYR A 64 3.31 6.91 3.70
C TYR A 64 2.23 7.85 3.16
N ASN A 65 1.32 7.32 2.32
CA ASN A 65 0.29 8.12 1.66
C ASN A 65 -0.69 8.75 2.67
N SER A 66 -0.96 10.06 2.54
CA SER A 66 -1.82 10.81 3.48
C SER A 66 -3.28 10.33 3.53
N TRP A 67 -3.76 9.64 2.50
CA TRP A 67 -5.10 9.07 2.45
C TRP A 67 -5.19 7.66 3.06
N LEU A 68 -4.06 7.08 3.50
CA LEU A 68 -4.00 5.69 4.01
C LEU A 68 -5.06 5.46 5.09
N GLU A 69 -5.11 6.34 6.08
CA GLU A 69 -6.01 6.19 7.21
C GLU A 69 -7.49 6.22 6.80
N ARG A 70 -7.88 7.18 5.95
CA ARG A 70 -9.25 7.29 5.45
C ARG A 70 -9.66 6.00 4.73
N ARG A 71 -8.77 5.45 3.90
CA ARG A 71 -9.04 4.20 3.16
C ARG A 71 -9.08 2.98 4.07
N MET A 72 -8.14 2.83 4.99
CA MET A 72 -8.12 1.69 5.92
C MET A 72 -9.35 1.67 6.83
N ARG A 73 -9.78 2.83 7.35
CA ARG A 73 -11.00 2.92 8.18
C ARG A 73 -12.25 2.46 7.43
N ALA A 74 -12.37 2.80 6.15
CA ALA A 74 -13.52 2.41 5.35
C ALA A 74 -13.46 0.95 4.87
N LEU A 75 -12.27 0.46 4.50
CA LEU A 75 -12.13 -0.81 3.78
C LEU A 75 -11.82 -2.00 4.68
N LEU A 76 -11.09 -1.82 5.79
CA LEU A 76 -10.72 -2.95 6.65
C LEU A 76 -11.94 -3.73 7.20
N PRO A 77 -13.03 -3.07 7.68
CA PRO A 77 -14.19 -3.79 8.19
C PRO A 77 -14.86 -4.66 7.11
N VAL A 78 -15.19 -4.05 5.96
CA VAL A 78 -15.87 -4.75 4.86
C VAL A 78 -15.00 -5.83 4.22
N CYS A 79 -13.69 -5.59 4.10
CA CYS A 79 -12.75 -6.60 3.59
C CYS A 79 -12.66 -7.79 4.55
N ARG A 80 -12.63 -7.53 5.87
CA ARG A 80 -12.58 -8.57 6.90
C ARG A 80 -13.84 -9.43 6.92
N GLU A 81 -15.01 -8.79 6.77
CA GLU A 81 -16.31 -9.46 6.71
C GLU A 81 -16.42 -10.36 5.47
N ASN A 82 -15.97 -9.88 4.32
CA ASN A 82 -16.09 -10.60 3.04
C ASN A 82 -14.91 -11.54 2.72
N GLY A 83 -13.88 -11.59 3.58
CA GLY A 83 -12.68 -12.39 3.34
C GLY A 83 -11.79 -11.86 2.20
N THR A 84 -11.94 -10.59 1.83
CA THR A 84 -11.18 -9.93 0.76
C THR A 84 -9.82 -9.48 1.26
N ARG A 85 -8.74 -9.81 0.53
CA ARG A 85 -7.40 -9.27 0.85
C ARG A 85 -7.24 -7.86 0.27
N LEU A 86 -6.90 -6.89 1.12
CA LEU A 86 -6.54 -5.55 0.66
C LEU A 86 -5.05 -5.51 0.29
N VAL A 87 -4.72 -4.98 -0.89
CA VAL A 87 -3.35 -4.79 -1.39
C VAL A 87 -3.19 -3.33 -1.84
N THR A 88 -2.11 -2.67 -1.42
CA THR A 88 -1.88 -1.28 -1.81
C THR A 88 -0.40 -0.91 -1.76
N ASN A 89 -0.01 0.01 -2.63
CA ASN A 89 1.30 0.67 -2.59
C ASN A 89 1.30 1.96 -1.75
N MET A 90 0.24 2.25 -0.99
CA MET A 90 0.16 3.43 -0.12
C MET A 90 1.23 3.50 0.98
N GLY A 91 2.07 2.48 1.13
CA GLY A 91 3.32 2.55 1.89
C GLY A 91 4.26 3.67 1.43
N ALA A 92 4.21 4.03 0.14
CA ALA A 92 5.04 5.09 -0.46
C ALA A 92 6.50 4.97 0.00
N ALA A 93 7.09 6.06 0.50
CA ALA A 93 8.48 6.07 0.96
C ALA A 93 8.67 5.38 2.33
N ASN A 94 7.61 5.01 3.04
CA ASN A 94 7.70 4.39 4.37
C ASN A 94 6.67 3.24 4.57
N PRO A 95 6.88 2.08 3.92
CA PRO A 95 5.99 0.93 4.06
C PRO A 95 5.87 0.42 5.50
N ALA A 96 6.94 0.51 6.30
CA ALA A 96 6.94 0.09 7.69
C ALA A 96 6.00 0.95 8.55
N ALA A 97 6.08 2.29 8.44
CA ALA A 97 5.15 3.18 9.14
C ALA A 97 3.69 3.01 8.68
N ALA A 98 3.47 2.70 7.40
CA ALA A 98 2.12 2.37 6.91
C ALA A 98 1.55 1.10 7.57
N VAL A 99 2.38 0.07 7.80
CA VAL A 99 1.98 -1.14 8.54
C VAL A 99 1.60 -0.78 9.98
N GLU A 100 2.44 -0.03 10.69
CA GLU A 100 2.16 0.38 12.07
C GLU A 100 0.88 1.20 12.17
N ARG A 101 0.67 2.16 11.25
CA ARG A 101 -0.57 2.93 11.24
C ARG A 101 -1.79 2.06 10.94
N THR A 102 -1.67 1.10 10.01
CA THR A 102 -2.75 0.17 9.68
C THR A 102 -3.07 -0.76 10.86
N LEU A 103 -2.06 -1.24 11.59
CA LEU A 103 -2.22 -2.03 12.81
C LEU A 103 -2.95 -1.23 13.89
N ALA A 104 -2.59 0.04 14.09
CA ALA A 104 -3.27 0.91 15.04
C ALA A 104 -4.76 1.08 14.68
N ILE A 105 -5.07 1.38 13.42
CA ILE A 105 -6.45 1.50 12.93
C ILE A 105 -7.23 0.18 13.12
N ALA A 106 -6.61 -0.96 12.82
CA ALA A 106 -7.23 -2.27 13.05
C ALA A 106 -7.60 -2.48 14.53
N ARG A 107 -6.71 -2.11 15.46
CA ARG A 107 -6.97 -2.18 16.90
C ARG A 107 -8.10 -1.24 17.33
N GLU A 108 -8.09 0.00 16.84
CA GLU A 108 -9.14 1.00 17.11
C GLU A 108 -10.52 0.53 16.63
N LEU A 109 -10.58 -0.21 15.51
CA LEU A 109 -11.81 -0.78 14.95
C LEU A 109 -12.22 -2.12 15.59
N GLY A 110 -11.44 -2.64 16.56
CA GLY A 110 -11.70 -3.95 17.17
C GLY A 110 -11.48 -5.15 16.24
N LEU A 111 -10.73 -4.98 15.15
CA LEU A 111 -10.50 -6.01 14.14
C LEU A 111 -9.33 -6.93 14.54
N GLY A 112 -9.63 -7.92 15.39
CA GLY A 112 -8.66 -8.94 15.82
C GLY A 112 -8.27 -9.94 14.71
N GLY A 113 -7.05 -10.47 14.82
CA GLY A 113 -6.55 -11.55 13.95
C GLY A 113 -6.21 -11.14 12.51
N LEU A 114 -6.19 -9.84 12.19
CA LEU A 114 -5.72 -9.35 10.90
C LEU A 114 -4.23 -9.63 10.73
N ARG A 115 -3.86 -10.16 9.57
CA ARG A 115 -2.47 -10.30 9.13
C ARG A 115 -2.14 -9.15 8.21
N ILE A 116 -1.13 -8.38 8.58
CA ILE A 116 -0.64 -7.23 7.80
C ILE A 116 0.83 -7.52 7.48
N ALA A 117 1.20 -7.36 6.21
CA ALA A 117 2.55 -7.51 5.73
C ALA A 117 2.88 -6.34 4.81
N CYS A 118 4.12 -5.86 4.85
CA CYS A 118 4.68 -5.00 3.81
C CYS A 118 5.68 -5.80 2.96
N VAL A 119 5.82 -5.39 1.71
CA VAL A 119 6.88 -5.86 0.81
C VAL A 119 7.86 -4.71 0.68
N GLN A 120 9.15 -5.00 0.86
CA GLN A 120 10.25 -4.05 0.75
C GLN A 120 11.29 -4.60 -0.22
N GLY A 121 12.14 -3.72 -0.78
CA GLY A 121 13.25 -4.11 -1.64
C GLY A 121 13.43 -3.23 -2.88
N ASP A 122 12.53 -2.29 -3.11
CA ASP A 122 12.60 -1.27 -4.17
C ASP A 122 13.44 -0.05 -3.77
N ASP A 123 13.70 0.15 -2.47
CA ASP A 123 14.53 1.25 -1.97
C ASP A 123 16.02 0.99 -2.25
N VAL A 124 16.52 1.59 -3.32
CA VAL A 124 17.94 1.59 -3.71
C VAL A 124 18.70 2.80 -3.17
N SER A 125 18.11 3.64 -2.32
CA SER A 125 18.77 4.88 -1.86
C SER A 125 20.12 4.64 -1.17
N ALA A 126 20.30 3.47 -0.55
CA ALA A 126 21.57 3.08 0.08
C ALA A 126 22.68 2.72 -0.93
N THR A 127 22.33 2.45 -2.19
CA THR A 127 23.29 2.13 -3.27
C THR A 127 23.54 3.31 -4.20
N LEU A 128 22.85 4.43 -4.00
CA LEU A 128 22.97 5.63 -4.81
C LEU A 128 23.81 6.68 -4.06
N ASP A 129 24.66 7.37 -4.79
CA ASP A 129 25.40 8.54 -4.33
C ASP A 129 25.49 9.60 -5.44
N ALA A 130 26.11 10.74 -5.14
CA ALA A 130 26.27 11.84 -6.09
C ALA A 130 27.10 11.48 -7.34
N ARG A 131 27.81 10.35 -7.32
CA ARG A 131 28.66 9.86 -8.42
C ARG A 131 27.99 8.76 -9.22
N THR A 132 26.77 8.37 -8.87
CA THR A 132 26.05 7.32 -9.58
C THR A 132 25.79 7.77 -11.02
N GLU A 133 26.32 7.01 -11.97
CA GLU A 133 26.18 7.28 -13.40
C GLU A 133 24.73 7.08 -13.85
N LEU A 134 24.21 8.04 -14.61
CA LEU A 134 22.88 7.95 -15.20
C LEU A 134 22.97 7.28 -16.57
N TRP A 135 21.93 6.51 -16.92
CA TRP A 135 21.86 5.84 -18.23
C TRP A 135 21.94 6.82 -19.41
N GLU A 136 21.42 8.03 -19.23
CA GLU A 136 21.38 9.09 -20.23
C GLU A 136 22.70 9.90 -20.28
N GLY A 137 23.69 9.55 -19.46
CA GLY A 137 24.94 10.28 -19.26
C GLY A 137 24.89 11.24 -18.07
N GLY A 138 26.07 11.60 -17.53
CA GLY A 138 26.21 12.41 -16.31
C GLY A 138 26.09 11.60 -15.02
N VAL A 139 26.11 12.29 -13.88
CA VAL A 139 25.92 11.69 -12.54
C VAL A 139 24.73 12.28 -11.81
N LEU A 140 24.18 11.54 -10.84
CA LEU A 140 23.01 11.95 -10.05
C LEU A 140 23.19 13.30 -9.32
N GLY A 141 24.44 13.70 -9.04
CA GLY A 141 24.77 14.95 -8.35
C GLY A 141 24.91 16.19 -9.24
N ASP A 142 24.81 16.05 -10.57
CA ASP A 142 24.92 17.14 -11.54
C ASP A 142 23.68 18.07 -11.57
#